data_AF-A0A656HCZ4-F1
#
_entry.id   AF-A0A656HCZ4-F1
#
_cell.length_a   1.000
_cell.length_b   1.000
_cell.length_c   1.000
_cell.angle_alpha   90.00
_cell.angle_beta   90.00
_cell.angle_gamma   90.00
#
_symmetry.space_group_name_H-M   'P 1'
#
loop_
_entity.id
_entity.type
_entity.pdbx_description
1 polymer ?
#
loop_
_entity_poly.entity_id
_entity_poly.type
_entity_poly.pdbx_seq_one_letter_code
_entity_poly.pdbx_strand_id
1 'polypeptide(L)'
;MILGRLAWGALVLGFAILLVVTGFSDWQAREFNDPDGAFEIGYNPIIKEYTPPNSFYPLFPSNAYLALGLQAATSEKPSLAIANIAQALHENPANAEAAVLMLRLFMLPEEIIKSTNFALPPQQLIDAVADINIKLRPTYESTLSTVVEYRSINQQNEKTIQTLADLLINYRHYADQAFPIFHIALNDPELSRILQPYLDSPLPWLPAFFRYLLEHETDQRKIQDYYVKRLHSQNPPTQQETLSYINYLIKQKQWAIAYEIWSEHLNQSSSFNLALYDGGFEDTENLNQTFGWNFRNSKEINIKQANTSGTDGKKSLSIAFKKGDSIVFRHIDQNRLLPQGEYSFTGKYRLGPLKTSNGLRWRVYCVGENNRKIAETEAFKGYNQQWQTFKADFTVPDNCEVQRIALESDSQYAHQNLFQGNIWFDKLSITEVQH
;
A
#
# COMPACT_ATOMS: atom_id res chain seq x y z
N MET A 1 -38.19 5.79 -13.74
CA MET A 1 -36.80 6.18 -14.05
C MET A 1 -35.77 5.77 -12.98
N ILE A 2 -36.19 5.27 -11.81
CA ILE A 2 -35.29 4.83 -10.71
C ILE A 2 -34.93 3.32 -10.81
N LEU A 3 -35.79 2.49 -11.41
CA LEU A 3 -35.52 1.05 -11.65
C LEU A 3 -34.45 0.78 -12.72
N GLY A 4 -34.14 1.76 -13.57
CA GLY A 4 -33.11 1.61 -14.62
C GLY A 4 -31.67 1.79 -14.13
N ARG A 5 -31.44 2.41 -12.97
CA ARG A 5 -30.07 2.65 -12.46
C ARG A 5 -29.52 1.50 -11.59
N LEU A 6 -30.39 0.76 -10.91
CA LEU A 6 -30.02 -0.43 -10.13
C LEU A 6 -29.57 -1.60 -11.03
N ALA A 7 -30.25 -1.80 -12.18
CA ALA A 7 -29.89 -2.84 -13.14
C ALA A 7 -28.53 -2.58 -13.82
N TRP A 8 -28.17 -1.31 -14.04
CA TRP A 8 -26.88 -0.94 -14.61
C TRP A 8 -25.72 -1.13 -13.63
N GLY A 9 -25.92 -0.87 -12.34
CA GLY A 9 -24.90 -1.14 -11.30
C GLY A 9 -24.56 -2.63 -11.18
N ALA A 10 -25.57 -3.49 -11.18
CA ALA A 10 -25.39 -4.95 -11.16
C ALA A 10 -24.75 -5.51 -12.45
N LEU A 11 -25.10 -4.95 -13.62
CA LEU A 11 -24.48 -5.30 -14.89
C LEU A 11 -23.02 -4.87 -14.98
N VAL A 12 -22.67 -3.69 -14.47
CA VAL A 12 -21.29 -3.20 -14.44
C VAL A 12 -20.45 -3.99 -13.44
N LEU A 13 -21.00 -4.36 -12.27
CA LEU A 13 -20.36 -5.32 -11.36
C LEU A 13 -20.14 -6.67 -12.04
N GLY A 14 -21.19 -7.23 -12.66
CA GLY A 14 -21.12 -8.51 -13.35
C GLY A 14 -20.06 -8.52 -14.44
N PHE A 15 -19.96 -7.44 -15.23
CA PHE A 15 -18.99 -7.31 -16.32
C PHE A 15 -17.56 -7.02 -15.82
N ALA A 16 -17.39 -6.22 -14.76
CA ALA A 16 -16.10 -5.99 -14.14
C ALA A 16 -15.56 -7.25 -13.48
N ILE A 17 -16.43 -8.00 -12.80
CA ILE A 17 -16.13 -9.33 -12.24
C ILE A 17 -15.79 -10.30 -13.38
N LEU A 18 -16.54 -10.31 -14.50
CA LEU A 18 -16.27 -11.18 -15.65
C LEU A 18 -14.90 -10.88 -16.31
N LEU A 19 -14.53 -9.60 -16.46
CA LEU A 19 -13.23 -9.20 -17.01
C LEU A 19 -12.08 -9.60 -16.09
N VAL A 20 -12.27 -9.50 -14.76
CA VAL A 20 -11.32 -10.03 -13.77
C VAL A 20 -11.22 -11.56 -13.86
N VAL A 21 -12.33 -12.28 -14.07
CA VAL A 21 -12.36 -13.74 -14.29
C VAL A 21 -11.56 -14.15 -15.55
N THR A 22 -11.64 -13.38 -16.65
CA THR A 22 -10.80 -13.68 -17.83
C THR A 22 -9.30 -13.45 -17.57
N GLY A 23 -8.93 -12.42 -16.81
CA GLY A 23 -7.55 -12.23 -16.36
C GLY A 23 -7.06 -13.30 -15.38
N PHE A 24 -7.97 -13.81 -14.53
CA PHE A 24 -7.74 -14.92 -13.61
C PHE A 24 -7.43 -16.23 -14.36
N SER A 25 -8.16 -16.50 -15.45
CA SER A 25 -7.94 -17.67 -16.30
C SER A 25 -6.60 -17.63 -17.05
N ASP A 26 -6.17 -16.45 -17.51
CA ASP A 26 -4.90 -16.28 -18.25
C ASP A 26 -3.67 -16.31 -17.31
N TRP A 27 -3.84 -15.91 -16.04
CA TRP A 27 -2.82 -16.06 -15.01
C TRP A 27 -2.72 -17.51 -14.50
N GLN A 28 -3.83 -18.17 -14.18
CA GLN A 28 -3.83 -19.59 -13.82
C GLN A 28 -3.26 -20.47 -14.94
N ALA A 29 -3.53 -20.17 -16.21
CA ALA A 29 -2.95 -20.89 -17.35
C ALA A 29 -1.42 -20.73 -17.46
N ARG A 30 -0.83 -19.66 -16.90
CA ARG A 30 0.62 -19.45 -16.86
C ARG A 30 1.27 -20.10 -15.65
N GLU A 31 0.65 -20.02 -14.47
CA GLU A 31 1.12 -20.69 -13.25
C GLU A 31 1.03 -22.24 -13.39
N PHE A 32 -0.01 -22.76 -14.06
CA PHE A 32 -0.15 -24.21 -14.33
C PHE A 32 0.77 -24.73 -15.44
N ASN A 33 1.38 -23.85 -16.23
CA ASN A 33 2.37 -24.22 -17.25
C ASN A 33 3.81 -24.06 -16.75
N ASP A 34 4.04 -23.69 -15.49
CA ASP A 34 5.35 -23.82 -14.86
C ASP A 34 5.51 -25.25 -14.30
N PRO A 35 6.32 -26.12 -14.94
CA PRO A 35 6.38 -27.55 -14.60
C PRO A 35 7.02 -27.85 -13.24
N ASP A 36 7.66 -26.86 -12.60
CA ASP A 36 8.64 -27.11 -11.55
C ASP A 36 8.08 -27.01 -10.10
N GLY A 37 6.77 -26.76 -9.92
CA GLY A 37 6.21 -26.47 -8.58
C GLY A 37 5.23 -27.50 -7.96
N ALA A 38 4.55 -28.34 -8.74
CA ALA A 38 3.37 -29.07 -8.23
C ALA A 38 3.20 -30.53 -8.69
N PHE A 39 4.21 -31.17 -9.28
CA PHE A 39 4.13 -32.57 -9.73
C PHE A 39 5.25 -33.50 -9.22
N GLU A 40 5.96 -33.14 -8.14
CA GLU A 40 7.04 -33.99 -7.59
C GLU A 40 6.62 -34.99 -6.50
N ILE A 41 5.32 -35.25 -6.31
CA ILE A 41 4.89 -36.39 -5.50
C ILE A 41 4.01 -37.32 -6.32
N GLY A 42 4.66 -38.27 -7.00
CA GLY A 42 4.04 -39.51 -7.42
C GLY A 42 3.74 -39.67 -8.91
N TYR A 43 4.73 -39.49 -9.78
CA TYR A 43 4.70 -40.24 -11.05
C TYR A 43 4.94 -41.72 -10.72
N ASN A 44 3.86 -42.46 -10.46
CA ASN A 44 3.92 -43.89 -10.24
C ASN A 44 3.71 -44.62 -11.58
N PRO A 45 4.74 -45.22 -12.20
CA PRO A 45 4.64 -45.86 -13.52
C PRO A 45 3.78 -47.13 -13.55
N ILE A 46 3.14 -47.52 -12.45
CA ILE A 46 2.37 -48.77 -12.30
C ILE A 46 1.05 -48.78 -13.11
N ILE A 47 0.54 -47.64 -13.59
CA ILE A 47 -0.84 -47.59 -14.15
C ILE A 47 -0.92 -48.01 -15.64
N LYS A 48 0.19 -48.16 -16.37
CA LYS A 48 0.13 -48.61 -17.77
C LYS A 48 -0.17 -50.11 -17.95
N GLU A 49 -0.02 -50.93 -16.91
CA GLU A 49 -0.23 -52.39 -16.96
C GLU A 49 -1.25 -52.90 -15.93
N TYR A 50 -2.07 -52.03 -15.33
CA TYR A 50 -3.05 -52.46 -14.34
C TYR A 50 -4.26 -53.15 -14.99
N THR A 51 -4.26 -54.47 -15.01
CA THR A 51 -5.48 -55.28 -15.16
C THR A 51 -6.06 -55.58 -13.78
N PRO A 52 -7.29 -55.14 -13.45
CA PRO A 52 -7.87 -55.40 -12.14
C PRO A 52 -8.05 -56.91 -11.92
N PRO A 53 -7.73 -57.45 -10.73
CA PRO A 53 -7.95 -58.86 -10.43
C PRO A 53 -9.45 -59.17 -10.34
N ASN A 54 -9.88 -60.28 -10.97
CA ASN A 54 -11.28 -60.69 -11.11
C ASN A 54 -12.01 -61.08 -9.81
N SER A 55 -11.39 -60.95 -8.65
CA SER A 55 -12.04 -61.28 -7.37
C SER A 55 -11.28 -60.71 -6.18
N PHE A 56 -11.40 -59.41 -5.99
CA PHE A 56 -11.42 -58.78 -4.67
C PHE A 56 -12.60 -57.81 -4.75
N TYR A 57 -13.44 -57.72 -3.72
CA TYR A 57 -14.29 -56.54 -3.54
C TYR A 57 -13.42 -55.52 -2.79
N PRO A 58 -12.76 -54.55 -3.45
CA PRO A 58 -12.03 -53.54 -2.71
C PRO A 58 -13.01 -52.40 -2.45
N LEU A 59 -13.09 -51.93 -1.23
CA LEU A 59 -13.41 -50.52 -1.02
C LEU A 59 -12.37 -49.75 -1.83
N PHE A 60 -12.72 -49.28 -3.03
CA PHE A 60 -11.82 -48.49 -3.85
C PHE A 60 -11.51 -47.22 -3.05
N PRO A 61 -10.27 -46.99 -2.60
CA PRO A 61 -9.98 -45.85 -1.75
C PRO A 61 -10.25 -44.56 -2.54
N SER A 62 -10.73 -43.52 -1.87
CA SER A 62 -11.03 -42.20 -2.47
C SER A 62 -9.94 -41.70 -3.44
N ASN A 63 -8.66 -41.92 -3.13
CA ASN A 63 -7.54 -41.51 -3.97
C ASN A 63 -7.46 -42.24 -5.32
N ALA A 64 -7.95 -43.48 -5.42
CA ALA A 64 -8.02 -44.21 -6.69
C ALA A 64 -9.06 -43.56 -7.62
N TYR A 65 -10.23 -43.20 -7.08
CA TYR A 65 -11.24 -42.46 -7.83
C TYR A 65 -10.78 -41.06 -8.21
N LEU A 66 -10.05 -40.36 -7.34
CA LEU A 66 -9.41 -39.07 -7.68
C LEU A 66 -8.46 -39.22 -8.88
N ALA A 67 -7.58 -40.23 -8.87
CA ALA A 67 -6.66 -40.48 -9.97
C ALA A 67 -7.38 -40.79 -11.29
N LEU A 68 -8.43 -41.62 -11.26
CA LEU A 68 -9.27 -41.90 -12.42
C LEU A 68 -9.98 -40.63 -12.94
N GLY A 69 -10.46 -39.79 -12.03
CA GLY A 69 -11.10 -38.52 -12.38
C GLY A 69 -10.13 -37.53 -13.03
N LEU A 70 -8.91 -37.42 -12.52
CA LEU A 70 -7.84 -36.62 -13.12
C LEU A 70 -7.48 -37.13 -14.53
N GLN A 71 -7.30 -38.43 -14.69
CA GLN A 71 -7.01 -39.03 -16.00
C GLN A 71 -8.13 -38.77 -17.01
N ALA A 72 -9.39 -38.85 -16.56
CA ALA A 72 -10.53 -38.54 -17.41
C ALA A 72 -10.58 -37.05 -17.79
N ALA A 73 -10.26 -36.15 -16.85
CA ALA A 73 -10.22 -34.71 -17.10
C ALA A 73 -9.14 -34.35 -18.14
N THR A 74 -7.93 -34.91 -18.01
CA THR A 74 -6.84 -34.68 -18.98
C THR A 74 -7.10 -35.32 -20.34
N SER A 75 -7.93 -36.36 -20.40
CA SER A 75 -8.35 -37.01 -21.64
C SER A 75 -9.58 -36.37 -22.27
N GLU A 76 -9.97 -35.16 -21.85
CA GLU A 76 -11.15 -34.43 -22.33
C GLU A 76 -12.47 -35.22 -22.17
N LYS A 77 -12.58 -36.01 -21.10
CA LYS A 77 -13.78 -36.79 -20.73
C LYS A 77 -14.42 -36.24 -19.45
N PRO A 78 -15.04 -35.05 -19.50
CA PRO A 78 -15.51 -34.30 -18.33
C PRO A 78 -16.58 -35.06 -17.51
N SER A 79 -17.47 -35.83 -18.15
CA SER A 79 -18.47 -36.63 -17.43
C SER A 79 -17.87 -37.77 -16.64
N LEU A 80 -16.91 -38.47 -17.24
CA LEU A 80 -16.20 -39.54 -16.56
C LEU A 80 -15.36 -38.97 -15.41
N ALA A 81 -14.80 -37.77 -15.59
CA ALA A 81 -14.14 -37.03 -14.52
C ALA A 81 -15.12 -36.72 -13.38
N ILE A 82 -16.25 -36.08 -13.68
CA ILE A 82 -17.28 -35.73 -12.68
C ILE A 82 -17.76 -36.97 -11.92
N ALA A 83 -18.05 -38.08 -12.59
CA ALA A 83 -18.51 -39.31 -11.95
C ALA A 83 -17.47 -39.90 -10.99
N ASN A 84 -16.20 -39.98 -11.42
CA ASN A 84 -15.12 -40.49 -10.58
C ASN A 84 -14.83 -39.54 -9.40
N ILE A 85 -14.85 -38.22 -9.62
CA ILE A 85 -14.64 -37.25 -8.54
C ILE A 85 -15.79 -37.22 -7.54
N ALA A 86 -17.03 -37.36 -8.01
CA ALA A 86 -18.19 -37.53 -7.13
C ALA A 86 -18.05 -38.80 -6.26
N GLN A 87 -17.58 -39.92 -6.83
CA GLN A 87 -17.31 -41.13 -6.06
C GLN A 87 -16.17 -40.92 -5.06
N ALA A 88 -15.09 -40.23 -5.44
CA ALA A 88 -13.99 -39.90 -4.53
C ALA A 88 -14.46 -39.11 -3.30
N LEU A 89 -15.37 -38.15 -3.50
CA LEU A 89 -15.99 -37.37 -2.42
C LEU A 89 -17.00 -38.18 -1.60
N HIS A 90 -17.70 -39.15 -2.22
CA HIS A 90 -18.58 -40.06 -1.51
C HIS A 90 -17.80 -40.95 -0.54
N GLU A 91 -16.69 -41.53 -0.99
CA GLU A 91 -15.82 -42.39 -0.18
C GLU A 91 -15.08 -41.59 0.92
N ASN A 92 -14.67 -40.36 0.62
CA ASN A 92 -14.04 -39.48 1.59
C ASN A 92 -14.44 -38.01 1.36
N PRO A 93 -15.45 -37.50 2.08
CA PRO A 93 -15.86 -36.10 2.00
C PRO A 93 -14.77 -35.09 2.42
N ALA A 94 -13.73 -35.56 3.13
CA ALA A 94 -12.58 -34.74 3.52
C ALA A 94 -11.46 -34.70 2.45
N ASN A 95 -11.68 -35.31 1.26
CA ASN A 95 -10.73 -35.22 0.16
C ASN A 95 -10.81 -33.84 -0.52
N ALA A 96 -10.01 -32.91 -0.01
CA ALA A 96 -9.99 -31.53 -0.50
C ALA A 96 -9.50 -31.38 -1.95
N GLU A 97 -8.63 -32.28 -2.45
CA GLU A 97 -8.21 -32.28 -3.86
C GLU A 97 -9.35 -32.67 -4.79
N ALA A 98 -10.09 -33.72 -4.44
CA ALA A 98 -11.31 -34.09 -5.14
C ALA A 98 -12.32 -32.94 -5.11
N ALA A 99 -12.44 -32.23 -3.98
CA ALA A 99 -13.32 -31.06 -3.87
C ALA A 99 -12.88 -29.91 -4.79
N VAL A 100 -11.58 -29.57 -4.85
CA VAL A 100 -11.06 -28.53 -5.76
C VAL A 100 -11.33 -28.91 -7.21
N LEU A 101 -11.04 -30.15 -7.58
CA LEU A 101 -11.25 -30.62 -8.95
C LEU A 101 -12.74 -30.65 -9.33
N MET A 102 -13.61 -31.02 -8.38
CA MET A 102 -15.06 -30.96 -8.58
C MET A 102 -15.51 -29.55 -8.93
N LEU A 103 -15.07 -28.53 -8.18
CA LEU A 103 -15.40 -27.13 -8.47
C LEU A 103 -14.93 -26.72 -9.87
N ARG A 104 -13.69 -27.08 -10.25
CA ARG A 104 -13.15 -26.80 -11.59
C ARG A 104 -13.95 -27.43 -12.72
N LEU A 105 -14.34 -28.69 -12.56
CA LEU A 105 -15.17 -29.38 -13.55
C LEU A 105 -16.55 -28.72 -13.71
N PHE A 106 -17.10 -28.15 -12.64
CA PHE A 106 -18.38 -27.43 -12.65
C PHE A 106 -18.30 -26.00 -13.18
N MET A 107 -17.09 -25.46 -13.39
CA MET A 107 -16.88 -24.17 -14.06
C MET A 107 -16.73 -24.32 -15.58
N LEU A 108 -16.67 -25.55 -16.10
CA LEU A 108 -16.62 -25.78 -17.54
C LEU A 108 -17.91 -25.32 -18.24
N PRO A 109 -17.85 -24.86 -19.49
CA PRO A 109 -19.03 -24.52 -20.29
C PRO A 109 -20.07 -25.63 -20.28
N GLU A 110 -21.35 -25.25 -20.15
CA GLU A 110 -22.47 -26.20 -20.01
C GLU A 110 -22.54 -27.19 -21.20
N GLU A 111 -22.13 -26.77 -22.39
CA GLU A 111 -22.04 -27.59 -23.61
C GLU A 111 -21.09 -28.78 -23.44
N ILE A 112 -19.98 -28.58 -22.73
CA ILE A 112 -18.97 -29.61 -22.43
C ILE A 112 -19.55 -30.60 -21.40
N ILE A 113 -20.34 -30.10 -20.45
CA ILE A 113 -20.94 -30.87 -19.36
C ILE A 113 -22.19 -31.66 -19.81
N LYS A 114 -23.00 -31.11 -20.73
CA LYS A 114 -24.25 -31.69 -21.25
C LYS A 114 -24.06 -32.79 -22.31
N SER A 115 -22.84 -33.06 -22.75
CA SER A 115 -22.51 -34.16 -23.67
C SER A 115 -22.72 -35.58 -23.09
N THR A 116 -23.52 -35.72 -22.02
CA THR A 116 -23.36 -36.79 -21.04
C THR A 116 -24.70 -37.38 -20.59
N ASN A 117 -24.79 -38.71 -20.47
CA ASN A 117 -25.98 -39.45 -19.99
C ASN A 117 -26.04 -39.54 -18.44
N PHE A 118 -25.37 -38.63 -17.73
CA PHE A 118 -25.25 -38.65 -16.27
C PHE A 118 -26.01 -37.48 -15.65
N ALA A 119 -26.80 -37.73 -14.60
CA ALA A 119 -27.47 -36.67 -13.87
C ALA A 119 -26.44 -35.83 -13.10
N LEU A 120 -26.30 -34.57 -13.47
CA LEU A 120 -25.39 -33.67 -12.77
C LEU A 120 -25.84 -33.46 -11.32
N PRO A 121 -24.89 -33.42 -10.36
CA PRO A 121 -25.21 -33.01 -9.01
C PRO A 121 -25.92 -31.66 -8.95
N PRO A 122 -26.88 -31.49 -8.03
CA PRO A 122 -27.57 -30.21 -7.86
C PRO A 122 -26.60 -29.13 -7.39
N GLN A 123 -26.82 -27.87 -7.81
CA GLN A 123 -25.99 -26.73 -7.45
C GLN A 123 -25.70 -26.62 -5.94
N GLN A 124 -26.71 -26.90 -5.11
CA GLN A 124 -26.61 -26.88 -3.66
C GLN A 124 -25.53 -27.83 -3.11
N LEU A 125 -25.30 -28.97 -3.78
CA LEU A 125 -24.23 -29.89 -3.40
C LEU A 125 -22.87 -29.28 -3.71
N ILE A 126 -22.72 -28.62 -4.86
CA ILE A 126 -21.46 -27.99 -5.28
C ILE A 126 -21.13 -26.80 -4.38
N ASP A 127 -22.14 -26.04 -3.96
CA ASP A 127 -22.00 -25.00 -2.94
C ASP A 127 -21.49 -25.58 -1.61
N ALA A 128 -22.03 -26.73 -1.20
CA ALA A 128 -21.56 -27.42 0.00
C ALA A 128 -20.11 -27.93 -0.15
N VAL A 129 -19.71 -28.38 -1.35
CA VAL A 129 -18.32 -28.77 -1.66
C VAL A 129 -17.39 -27.56 -1.50
N ALA A 130 -17.77 -26.38 -2.00
CA ALA A 130 -16.99 -25.15 -1.80
C ALA A 130 -16.85 -24.77 -0.31
N ASP A 131 -17.96 -24.81 0.43
CA ASP A 131 -17.99 -24.47 1.86
C ASP A 131 -17.16 -25.47 2.70
N ILE A 132 -17.18 -26.77 2.37
CA ILE A 132 -16.38 -27.80 3.05
C ILE A 132 -14.89 -27.62 2.71
N ASN A 133 -14.55 -27.33 1.46
CA ASN A 133 -13.16 -27.21 1.03
C ASN A 133 -12.41 -26.10 1.80
N ILE A 134 -13.05 -24.94 1.99
CA ILE A 134 -12.50 -23.86 2.83
C ILE A 134 -12.26 -24.34 4.28
N LYS A 135 -13.18 -25.13 4.86
CA LYS A 135 -13.00 -25.65 6.23
C LYS A 135 -11.84 -26.64 6.33
N LEU A 136 -11.63 -27.46 5.31
CA LEU A 136 -10.56 -28.46 5.28
C LEU A 136 -9.19 -27.83 5.04
N ARG A 137 -9.10 -26.82 4.17
CA ARG A 137 -7.85 -26.18 3.74
C ARG A 137 -7.97 -24.65 3.72
N PRO A 138 -8.18 -24.00 4.88
CA PRO A 138 -8.52 -22.57 4.97
C PRO A 138 -7.39 -21.62 4.55
N THR A 139 -6.18 -22.12 4.39
CA THR A 139 -4.98 -21.33 4.06
C THR A 139 -4.35 -21.74 2.74
N TYR A 140 -4.89 -22.74 2.02
CA TYR A 140 -4.30 -23.19 0.76
C TYR A 140 -4.73 -22.30 -0.40
N GLU A 141 -3.76 -21.73 -1.11
CA GLU A 141 -4.00 -20.85 -2.26
C GLU A 141 -4.94 -21.48 -3.29
N SER A 142 -4.65 -22.70 -3.74
CA SER A 142 -5.41 -23.38 -4.78
C SER A 142 -6.86 -23.63 -4.39
N THR A 143 -7.12 -23.88 -3.10
CA THR A 143 -8.48 -24.02 -2.57
C THR A 143 -9.20 -22.66 -2.60
N LEU A 144 -8.62 -21.64 -1.97
CA LEU A 144 -9.24 -20.33 -1.84
C LEU A 144 -9.47 -19.67 -3.21
N SER A 145 -8.48 -19.72 -4.10
CA SER A 145 -8.56 -19.13 -5.44
C SER A 145 -9.59 -19.84 -6.31
N THR A 146 -9.64 -21.18 -6.30
CA THR A 146 -10.68 -21.96 -7.02
C THR A 146 -12.08 -21.66 -6.47
N VAL A 147 -12.23 -21.54 -5.15
CA VAL A 147 -13.53 -21.22 -4.54
C VAL A 147 -13.97 -19.79 -4.88
N VAL A 148 -13.05 -18.82 -4.90
CA VAL A 148 -13.34 -17.45 -5.36
C VAL A 148 -13.86 -17.46 -6.80
N GLU A 149 -13.19 -18.17 -7.70
CA GLU A 149 -13.59 -18.27 -9.11
C GLU A 149 -14.98 -18.89 -9.25
N TYR A 150 -15.21 -20.03 -8.59
CA TYR A 150 -16.50 -20.70 -8.59
C TYR A 150 -17.62 -19.80 -8.08
N ARG A 151 -17.41 -19.13 -6.93
CA ARG A 151 -18.41 -18.24 -6.33
C ARG A 151 -18.67 -17.01 -7.17
N SER A 152 -17.64 -16.49 -7.82
CA SER A 152 -17.71 -15.38 -8.77
C SER A 152 -18.62 -15.70 -9.96
N ILE A 153 -18.40 -16.85 -10.61
CA ILE A 153 -19.22 -17.33 -11.75
C ILE A 153 -20.69 -17.51 -11.32
N ASN A 154 -20.91 -18.00 -10.10
CA ASN A 154 -22.24 -18.24 -9.57
C ASN A 154 -22.87 -17.02 -8.85
N GLN A 155 -22.29 -15.82 -9.01
CA GLN A 155 -22.79 -14.55 -8.46
C GLN A 155 -22.98 -14.55 -6.94
N GLN A 156 -22.19 -15.35 -6.21
CA GLN A 156 -22.21 -15.43 -4.75
C GLN A 156 -21.37 -14.31 -4.12
N ASN A 157 -21.68 -13.05 -4.45
CA ASN A 157 -20.86 -11.86 -4.19
C ASN A 157 -20.38 -11.73 -2.74
N GLU A 158 -21.27 -11.90 -1.75
CA GLU A 158 -20.92 -11.80 -0.33
C GLU A 158 -19.84 -12.82 0.06
N LYS A 159 -20.04 -14.09 -0.35
CA LYS A 159 -19.10 -15.18 -0.07
C LYS A 159 -17.79 -15.00 -0.84
N THR A 160 -17.84 -14.46 -2.06
CA THR A 160 -16.64 -14.14 -2.86
C THR A 160 -15.77 -13.10 -2.15
N ILE A 161 -16.37 -12.02 -1.66
CA ILE A 161 -15.65 -10.94 -0.94
C ILE A 161 -14.98 -11.50 0.33
N GLN A 162 -15.69 -12.32 1.10
CA GLN A 162 -15.13 -12.97 2.30
C GLN A 162 -13.91 -13.84 1.95
N THR A 163 -14.01 -14.68 0.92
CA THR A 163 -12.90 -15.57 0.53
C THR A 163 -11.73 -14.80 -0.06
N LEU A 164 -11.97 -13.70 -0.79
CA LEU A 164 -10.91 -12.80 -1.23
C LEU A 164 -10.19 -12.15 -0.03
N ALA A 165 -10.94 -11.72 0.99
CA ALA A 165 -10.36 -11.13 2.19
C ALA A 165 -9.48 -12.15 2.95
N ASP A 166 -9.92 -13.40 3.01
CA ASP A 166 -9.15 -14.50 3.63
C ASP A 166 -7.90 -14.86 2.80
N LEU A 167 -8.02 -14.90 1.47
CA LEU A 167 -6.92 -15.17 0.55
C LEU A 167 -5.79 -14.14 0.71
N LEU A 168 -6.15 -12.86 0.84
CA LEU A 168 -5.19 -11.77 1.02
C LEU A 168 -4.41 -11.82 2.33
N ILE A 169 -4.84 -12.60 3.33
CA ILE A 169 -4.11 -12.76 4.60
C ILE A 169 -2.72 -13.37 4.33
N ASN A 170 -2.65 -14.38 3.46
CA ASN A 170 -1.42 -15.10 3.16
C ASN A 170 -0.85 -14.80 1.76
N TYR A 171 -1.70 -14.34 0.83
CA TYR A 171 -1.36 -14.22 -0.59
C TYR A 171 -1.57 -12.79 -1.09
N ARG A 172 -0.65 -11.91 -0.72
CA ARG A 172 -0.69 -10.47 -1.04
C ARG A 172 -0.73 -10.15 -2.54
N HIS A 173 -0.31 -11.07 -3.41
CA HIS A 173 -0.30 -10.85 -4.87
C HIS A 173 -1.71 -10.79 -5.48
N TYR A 174 -2.74 -11.27 -4.78
CA TYR A 174 -4.14 -11.10 -5.21
C TYR A 174 -4.69 -9.68 -4.98
N ALA A 175 -3.91 -8.77 -4.38
CA ALA A 175 -4.35 -7.41 -4.08
C ALA A 175 -4.86 -6.66 -5.33
N ASP A 176 -4.18 -6.79 -6.46
CA ASP A 176 -4.54 -6.10 -7.70
C ASP A 176 -5.91 -6.53 -8.24
N GLN A 177 -6.33 -7.77 -7.93
CA GLN A 177 -7.63 -8.31 -8.31
C GLN A 177 -8.70 -7.99 -7.26
N ALA A 178 -8.35 -8.11 -5.98
CA ALA A 178 -9.28 -7.99 -4.87
C ALA A 178 -9.65 -6.53 -4.55
N PHE A 179 -8.69 -5.60 -4.62
CA PHE A 179 -8.92 -4.20 -4.21
C PHE A 179 -9.96 -3.48 -5.07
N PRO A 180 -9.98 -3.61 -6.42
CA PRO A 180 -11.08 -3.05 -7.22
C PRO A 180 -12.45 -3.59 -6.81
N ILE A 181 -12.55 -4.89 -6.49
CA ILE A 181 -13.80 -5.51 -6.04
C ILE A 181 -14.23 -4.96 -4.69
N PHE A 182 -13.30 -4.84 -3.73
CA PHE A 182 -13.60 -4.25 -2.43
C PHE A 182 -13.99 -2.77 -2.53
N HIS A 183 -13.35 -2.01 -3.41
CA HIS A 183 -13.70 -0.60 -3.65
C HIS A 183 -15.11 -0.47 -4.21
N ILE A 184 -15.49 -1.33 -5.16
CA ILE A 184 -16.87 -1.40 -5.65
C ILE A 184 -17.83 -1.80 -4.52
N ALA A 185 -17.47 -2.80 -3.71
CA ALA A 185 -18.28 -3.29 -2.60
C ALA A 185 -18.51 -2.21 -1.51
N LEU A 186 -17.55 -1.32 -1.25
CA LEU A 186 -17.74 -0.19 -0.33
C LEU A 186 -18.82 0.81 -0.81
N ASN A 187 -19.13 0.82 -2.10
CA ASN A 187 -20.16 1.70 -2.68
C ASN A 187 -21.56 1.07 -2.71
N ASP A 188 -21.67 -0.20 -2.33
CA ASP A 188 -22.93 -0.93 -2.22
C ASP A 188 -23.30 -1.11 -0.72
N PRO A 189 -24.48 -0.64 -0.26
CA PRO A 189 -24.85 -0.73 1.15
C PRO A 189 -24.87 -2.16 1.72
N GLU A 190 -25.28 -3.15 0.93
CA GLU A 190 -25.36 -4.54 1.37
C GLU A 190 -23.95 -5.16 1.45
N LEU A 191 -23.12 -4.93 0.43
CA LEU A 191 -21.76 -5.48 0.38
C LEU A 191 -20.80 -4.76 1.34
N SER A 192 -20.99 -3.47 1.59
CA SER A 192 -20.19 -2.71 2.55
C SER A 192 -20.32 -3.29 3.97
N ARG A 193 -21.48 -3.87 4.32
CA ARG A 193 -21.68 -4.54 5.61
C ARG A 193 -20.77 -5.77 5.77
N ILE A 194 -20.44 -6.44 4.66
CA ILE A 194 -19.53 -7.61 4.65
C ILE A 194 -18.09 -7.18 4.93
N LEU A 195 -17.69 -5.99 4.50
CA LEU A 195 -16.35 -5.46 4.76
C LEU A 195 -16.17 -4.89 6.16
N GLN A 196 -17.27 -4.48 6.82
CA GLN A 196 -17.22 -3.80 8.12
C GLN A 196 -16.45 -4.55 9.23
N PRO A 197 -16.59 -5.88 9.42
CA PRO A 197 -15.83 -6.61 10.44
C PRO A 197 -14.31 -6.50 10.25
N TYR A 198 -13.84 -6.42 9.00
CA TYR A 198 -12.42 -6.26 8.68
C TYR A 198 -11.93 -4.83 8.95
N LEU A 199 -12.82 -3.83 8.93
CA LEU A 199 -12.50 -2.45 9.31
C LEU A 199 -12.41 -2.29 10.83
N ASP A 200 -13.26 -3.00 11.57
CA ASP A 200 -13.31 -2.96 13.03
C ASP A 200 -12.14 -3.74 13.67
N SER A 201 -11.75 -4.86 13.04
CA SER A 201 -10.62 -5.72 13.41
C SER A 201 -9.65 -5.87 12.22
N PRO A 202 -8.71 -4.93 12.05
CA PRO A 202 -7.85 -4.82 10.86
C PRO A 202 -7.02 -6.06 10.55
N LEU A 203 -7.08 -6.49 9.28
CA LEU A 203 -6.22 -7.53 8.71
C LEU A 203 -4.95 -6.96 8.07
N PRO A 204 -3.91 -7.79 7.83
CA PRO A 204 -2.62 -7.33 7.28
C PRO A 204 -2.70 -6.61 5.94
N TRP A 205 -3.71 -6.89 5.11
CA TRP A 205 -3.89 -6.27 3.79
C TRP A 205 -4.57 -4.90 3.86
N LEU A 206 -5.18 -4.54 4.99
CA LEU A 206 -6.02 -3.34 5.09
C LEU A 206 -5.26 -2.02 4.86
N PRO A 207 -4.02 -1.82 5.36
CA PRO A 207 -3.24 -0.63 5.04
C PRO A 207 -2.90 -0.48 3.55
N ALA A 208 -2.71 -1.60 2.85
CA ALA A 208 -2.48 -1.59 1.40
C ALA A 208 -3.76 -1.24 0.63
N PHE A 209 -4.91 -1.77 1.07
CA PHE A 209 -6.20 -1.40 0.50
C PHE A 209 -6.53 0.09 0.71
N PHE A 210 -6.22 0.64 1.90
CA PHE A 210 -6.41 2.08 2.11
C PHE A 210 -5.55 2.92 1.15
N ARG A 211 -4.29 2.53 0.92
CA ARG A 211 -3.44 3.20 -0.08
C ARG A 211 -4.04 3.14 -1.48
N TYR A 212 -4.61 2.00 -1.85
CA TYR A 212 -5.36 1.87 -3.10
C TYR A 212 -6.51 2.89 -3.17
N LEU A 213 -7.29 3.04 -2.08
CA LEU A 213 -8.37 4.04 -2.02
C LEU A 213 -7.85 5.47 -2.15
N LEU A 214 -6.72 5.82 -1.53
CA LEU A 214 -6.12 7.16 -1.66
C LEU A 214 -5.74 7.53 -3.11
N GLU A 215 -5.53 6.54 -3.96
CA GLU A 215 -5.16 6.72 -5.36
C GLU A 215 -6.36 6.67 -6.32
N HIS A 216 -7.41 5.90 -5.99
CA HIS A 216 -8.51 5.58 -6.91
C HIS A 216 -9.87 6.13 -6.48
N GLU A 217 -10.10 6.43 -5.20
CA GLU A 217 -11.34 7.05 -4.74
C GLU A 217 -11.28 8.56 -4.96
N THR A 218 -12.31 9.10 -5.62
CA THR A 218 -12.41 10.52 -5.96
C THR A 218 -13.23 11.31 -4.93
N ASP A 219 -14.12 10.64 -4.20
CA ASP A 219 -14.90 11.27 -3.14
C ASP A 219 -14.05 11.36 -1.87
N GLN A 220 -13.53 12.56 -1.62
CA GLN A 220 -12.71 12.85 -0.44
C GLN A 220 -13.42 12.50 0.87
N ARG A 221 -14.76 12.60 0.93
CA ARG A 221 -15.53 12.28 2.13
C ARG A 221 -15.48 10.79 2.46
N LYS A 222 -15.46 9.91 1.46
CA LYS A 222 -15.35 8.46 1.71
C LYS A 222 -13.98 8.09 2.25
N ILE A 223 -12.92 8.72 1.74
CA ILE A 223 -11.57 8.55 2.26
C ILE A 223 -11.50 9.02 3.71
N GLN A 224 -12.08 10.19 4.01
CA GLN A 224 -12.17 10.73 5.36
C GLN A 224 -12.95 9.79 6.29
N ASP A 225 -14.13 9.34 5.89
CA ASP A 225 -14.98 8.42 6.65
C ASP A 225 -14.25 7.11 6.96
N TYR A 226 -13.53 6.57 5.98
CA TYR A 226 -12.69 5.38 6.16
C TYR A 226 -11.63 5.64 7.23
N TYR A 227 -10.88 6.74 7.13
CA TYR A 227 -9.81 7.06 8.08
C TYR A 227 -10.36 7.27 9.49
N VAL A 228 -11.48 7.99 9.64
CA VAL A 228 -12.15 8.20 10.94
C VAL A 228 -12.62 6.87 11.55
N LYS A 229 -13.23 5.99 10.76
CA LYS A 229 -13.59 4.63 11.24
C LYS A 229 -12.38 3.86 11.73
N ARG A 230 -11.27 3.93 11.00
CA ARG A 230 -10.01 3.28 11.40
C ARG A 230 -9.46 3.84 12.72
N LEU A 231 -9.50 5.16 12.92
CA LEU A 231 -9.09 5.81 14.17
C LEU A 231 -9.85 5.26 15.39
N HIS A 232 -11.13 4.93 15.23
CA HIS A 232 -11.99 4.40 16.29
C HIS A 232 -12.06 2.86 16.35
N SER A 233 -11.33 2.14 15.49
CA SER A 233 -11.30 0.68 15.48
C SER A 233 -10.46 0.10 16.64
N GLN A 234 -10.51 -1.22 16.84
CA GLN A 234 -9.72 -1.87 17.90
C GLN A 234 -8.21 -1.70 17.72
N ASN A 235 -7.76 -1.59 16.47
CA ASN A 235 -6.36 -1.34 16.12
C ASN A 235 -6.29 -0.07 15.25
N PRO A 236 -5.98 1.11 15.82
CA PRO A 236 -5.88 2.37 15.08
C PRO A 236 -4.95 2.30 13.84
N PRO A 237 -4.99 3.31 12.95
CA PRO A 237 -4.11 3.39 11.80
C PRO A 237 -2.64 3.21 12.17
N THR A 238 -1.92 2.41 11.39
CA THR A 238 -0.46 2.29 11.56
C THR A 238 0.23 3.61 11.21
N GLN A 239 1.47 3.81 11.65
CA GLN A 239 2.28 4.98 11.25
C GLN A 239 2.33 5.17 9.73
N GLN A 240 2.52 4.09 8.97
CA GLN A 240 2.57 4.16 7.51
C GLN A 240 1.22 4.56 6.90
N GLU A 241 0.11 4.09 7.47
CA GLU A 241 -1.26 4.43 7.06
C GLU A 241 -1.53 5.93 7.28
N THR A 242 -1.21 6.42 8.49
CA THR A 242 -1.32 7.84 8.85
C THR A 242 -0.48 8.74 7.96
N LEU A 243 0.79 8.39 7.72
CA LEU A 243 1.65 9.16 6.82
C LEU A 243 1.16 9.14 5.37
N SER A 244 0.54 8.05 4.91
CA SER A 244 -0.07 7.99 3.58
C SER A 244 -1.26 8.94 3.48
N TYR A 245 -2.10 9.00 4.52
CA TYR A 245 -3.24 9.91 4.57
C TYR A 245 -2.82 11.38 4.64
N ILE A 246 -1.83 11.72 5.47
CA ILE A 246 -1.23 13.06 5.54
C ILE A 246 -0.76 13.51 4.15
N ASN A 247 0.02 12.66 3.46
CA ASN A 247 0.51 12.96 2.11
C ASN A 247 -0.63 13.13 1.10
N TYR A 248 -1.71 12.36 1.23
CA TYR A 248 -2.91 12.54 0.42
C TYR A 248 -3.55 13.91 0.68
N LEU A 249 -3.77 14.31 1.93
CA LEU A 249 -4.35 15.62 2.30
C LEU A 249 -3.52 16.78 1.75
N ILE A 250 -2.19 16.67 1.81
CA ILE A 250 -1.27 17.66 1.23
C ILE A 250 -1.44 17.78 -0.29
N LYS A 251 -1.56 16.65 -1.01
CA LYS A 251 -1.85 16.68 -2.46
C LYS A 251 -3.19 17.36 -2.76
N GLN A 252 -4.17 17.19 -1.87
CA GLN A 252 -5.47 17.87 -1.95
C GLN A 252 -5.44 19.32 -1.42
N LYS A 253 -4.27 19.85 -1.05
CA LYS A 253 -4.07 21.18 -0.46
C LYS A 253 -4.81 21.40 0.88
N GLN A 254 -5.18 20.33 1.57
CA GLN A 254 -5.79 20.38 2.90
C GLN A 254 -4.71 20.44 3.99
N TRP A 255 -3.90 21.50 3.97
CA TRP A 255 -2.69 21.61 4.79
C TRP A 255 -2.97 21.64 6.29
N ALA A 256 -3.97 22.40 6.72
CA ALA A 256 -4.33 22.53 8.13
C ALA A 256 -4.70 21.18 8.76
N ILE A 257 -5.56 20.41 8.09
CA ILE A 257 -6.00 19.07 8.54
C ILE A 257 -4.79 18.11 8.54
N ALA A 258 -3.96 18.16 7.50
CA ALA A 258 -2.76 17.32 7.43
C ALA A 258 -1.79 17.61 8.59
N TYR A 259 -1.63 18.88 8.96
CA TYR A 259 -0.77 19.30 10.06
C TYR A 259 -1.32 18.85 11.42
N GLU A 260 -2.63 18.99 11.65
CA GLU A 260 -3.31 18.53 12.86
C GLU A 260 -3.03 17.04 13.10
N ILE A 261 -3.34 16.20 12.11
CA ILE A 261 -3.12 14.74 12.19
C ILE A 261 -1.64 14.40 12.38
N TRP A 262 -0.74 15.10 11.68
CA TRP A 262 0.70 14.90 11.83
C TRP A 262 1.18 15.26 13.25
N SER A 263 0.71 16.36 13.83
CA SER A 263 1.09 16.79 15.18
C SER A 263 0.60 15.83 16.26
N GLU A 264 -0.63 15.33 16.13
CA GLU A 264 -1.20 14.31 16.99
C GLU A 264 -0.43 12.99 16.91
N HIS A 265 -0.06 12.57 15.69
CA HIS A 265 0.73 11.36 15.47
C HIS A 265 2.06 11.38 16.23
N LEU A 266 2.67 12.56 16.39
CA LEU A 266 3.92 12.73 17.12
C LEU A 266 3.75 12.95 18.63
N ASN A 267 2.51 12.87 19.15
CA ASN A 267 2.16 13.26 20.52
C ASN A 267 2.66 14.66 20.91
N GLN A 268 2.73 15.57 19.93
CA GLN A 268 3.13 16.94 20.17
C GLN A 268 1.91 17.80 20.42
N SER A 269 1.88 18.45 21.59
CA SER A 269 0.84 19.42 21.94
C SER A 269 0.72 20.49 20.86
N SER A 270 -0.51 20.79 20.43
CA SER A 270 -0.87 21.77 19.39
C SER A 270 -0.40 23.20 19.67
N SER A 271 0.20 23.46 20.84
CA SER A 271 0.86 24.72 21.21
C SER A 271 2.09 25.07 20.33
N PHE A 272 2.50 24.19 19.41
CA PHE A 272 3.64 24.39 18.49
C PHE A 272 3.31 25.05 17.14
N ASN A 273 2.10 25.59 16.95
CA ASN A 273 1.63 26.13 15.66
C ASN A 273 2.53 27.21 15.00
N LEU A 274 3.56 27.73 15.67
CA LEU A 274 4.50 28.73 15.13
C LEU A 274 5.96 28.27 15.01
N ALA A 275 6.35 27.16 15.64
CA ALA A 275 7.76 26.79 15.77
C ALA A 275 8.24 25.85 14.66
N LEU A 276 9.54 25.89 14.36
CA LEU A 276 10.17 24.84 13.57
C LEU A 276 10.19 23.53 14.38
N TYR A 277 9.64 22.46 13.80
CA TYR A 277 9.85 21.11 14.28
C TYR A 277 11.33 20.72 14.27
N ASP A 278 11.79 20.21 15.41
CA ASP A 278 13.14 19.68 15.59
C ASP A 278 14.23 20.62 15.05
N GLY A 279 14.16 21.90 15.39
CA GLY A 279 15.19 22.88 15.00
C GLY A 279 16.58 22.57 15.56
N GLY A 280 16.66 21.70 16.57
CA GLY A 280 17.89 21.15 17.15
C GLY A 280 18.42 19.89 16.45
N PHE A 281 17.65 19.30 15.54
CA PHE A 281 18.02 18.08 14.82
C PHE A 281 18.29 16.86 15.72
N GLU A 282 17.50 16.70 16.78
CA GLU A 282 17.59 15.61 17.75
C GLU A 282 16.74 14.39 17.36
N ASP A 283 15.63 14.60 16.63
CA ASP A 283 14.71 13.54 16.25
C ASP A 283 15.22 12.78 15.02
N THR A 284 15.67 11.53 15.23
CA THR A 284 16.11 10.62 14.17
C THR A 284 15.03 9.66 13.68
N GLU A 285 13.86 9.64 14.32
CA GLU A 285 12.79 8.68 14.05
C GLU A 285 11.74 9.25 13.08
N ASN A 286 11.47 10.56 13.15
CA ASN A 286 10.45 11.22 12.33
C ASN A 286 11.01 12.11 11.22
N LEU A 287 11.98 11.57 10.47
CA LEU A 287 12.58 12.23 9.33
C LEU A 287 11.77 12.04 8.04
N ASN A 288 11.91 12.98 7.10
CA ASN A 288 11.28 12.91 5.77
C ASN A 288 9.76 12.78 5.81
N GLN A 289 9.16 13.32 6.87
CA GLN A 289 7.73 13.53 6.99
C GLN A 289 7.43 14.98 6.59
N THR A 290 6.30 15.25 5.95
CA THR A 290 6.07 16.52 5.23
C THR A 290 6.30 17.80 6.05
N PHE A 291 5.90 17.79 7.32
CA PHE A 291 6.09 18.91 8.25
C PHE A 291 7.33 18.74 9.15
N GLY A 292 8.02 17.61 9.05
CA GLY A 292 9.35 17.41 9.59
C GLY A 292 10.44 17.88 8.62
N TRP A 293 11.70 17.65 8.98
CA TRP A 293 12.81 17.93 8.08
C TRP A 293 12.87 16.89 6.96
N ASN A 294 12.83 17.35 5.71
CA ASN A 294 13.04 16.55 4.51
C ASN A 294 14.49 16.63 4.08
N PHE A 295 15.15 15.48 3.97
CA PHE A 295 16.53 15.31 3.52
C PHE A 295 16.55 14.50 2.23
N ARG A 296 16.90 15.13 1.12
CA ARG A 296 17.04 14.45 -0.18
C ARG A 296 18.44 13.86 -0.32
N ASN A 297 18.51 12.59 -0.72
CA ASN A 297 19.78 11.90 -0.91
C ASN A 297 20.49 12.37 -2.19
N SER A 298 21.83 12.47 -2.13
CA SER A 298 22.74 12.69 -3.26
C SER A 298 24.02 11.91 -3.03
N LYS A 299 24.72 11.46 -4.08
CA LYS A 299 25.98 10.70 -3.95
C LYS A 299 27.15 11.59 -3.53
N GLU A 300 27.06 12.87 -3.87
CA GLU A 300 28.06 13.91 -3.74
C GLU A 300 27.99 14.62 -2.38
N ILE A 301 26.82 14.55 -1.71
CA ILE A 301 26.52 15.23 -0.46
C ILE A 301 26.17 14.20 0.61
N ASN A 302 26.82 14.29 1.77
CA ASN A 302 26.41 13.54 2.95
C ASN A 302 25.68 14.50 3.91
N ILE A 303 24.37 14.28 4.08
CA ILE A 303 23.50 15.02 5.00
C ILE A 303 23.15 14.07 6.14
N LYS A 304 23.42 14.47 7.38
CA LYS A 304 23.11 13.65 8.55
C LYS A 304 22.95 14.49 9.82
N GLN A 305 22.17 13.97 10.75
CA GLN A 305 22.19 14.43 12.14
C GLN A 305 23.41 13.82 12.84
N ALA A 306 24.37 14.64 13.26
CA ALA A 306 25.64 14.20 13.81
C ALA A 306 25.85 14.76 15.22
N ASN A 307 26.53 13.96 16.06
CA ASN A 307 26.85 14.40 17.41
C ASN A 307 27.67 15.70 17.38
N THR A 308 27.27 16.65 18.22
CA THR A 308 27.92 17.97 18.34
C THR A 308 28.29 18.26 19.80
N SER A 309 29.23 19.17 19.99
CA SER A 309 29.75 19.55 21.31
C SER A 309 29.57 21.04 21.63
N GLY A 310 28.73 21.78 20.91
CA GLY A 310 28.85 23.25 20.91
C GLY A 310 27.61 24.14 20.94
N THR A 311 26.39 23.66 21.18
CA THR A 311 25.19 24.51 20.98
C THR A 311 24.07 24.31 21.99
N ASP A 312 23.41 23.16 21.99
CA ASP A 312 22.61 22.48 23.04
C ASP A 312 22.23 21.10 22.49
N GLY A 313 21.72 20.19 23.31
CA GLY A 313 21.37 18.85 22.84
C GLY A 313 22.58 17.98 22.54
N LYS A 314 22.37 16.88 21.81
CA LYS A 314 23.42 15.90 21.48
C LYS A 314 23.78 15.93 20.00
N LYS A 315 22.91 16.45 19.14
CA LYS A 315 23.02 16.37 17.68
C LYS A 315 22.94 17.75 17.02
N SER A 316 23.29 17.79 15.75
CA SER A 316 23.16 18.95 14.87
C SER A 316 23.05 18.46 13.43
N LEU A 317 22.50 19.28 12.55
CA LEU A 317 22.57 19.01 11.11
C LEU A 317 24.00 19.18 10.63
N SER A 318 24.57 18.14 10.02
CA SER A 318 25.87 18.15 9.38
C SER A 318 25.72 17.89 7.89
N ILE A 319 26.32 18.76 7.08
CA ILE A 319 26.33 18.65 5.63
C ILE A 319 27.79 18.61 5.19
N ALA A 320 28.19 17.52 4.56
CA ALA A 320 29.53 17.30 4.03
C ALA A 320 29.48 17.20 2.51
N PHE A 321 30.15 18.13 1.85
CA PHE A 321 30.31 18.20 0.40
C PHE A 321 31.62 17.53 0.01
N LYS A 322 31.52 16.45 -0.76
CA LYS A 322 32.70 15.84 -1.39
C LYS A 322 33.24 16.77 -2.46
N LYS A 323 34.55 16.73 -2.69
CA LYS A 323 35.14 17.37 -3.87
C LYS A 323 34.58 16.66 -5.10
N GLY A 324 33.91 17.39 -5.98
CA GLY A 324 33.25 16.83 -7.15
C GLY A 324 32.62 17.91 -8.01
N ASP A 325 31.66 17.48 -8.83
CA ASP A 325 30.98 18.34 -9.79
C ASP A 325 30.12 19.41 -9.10
N SER A 326 29.82 20.44 -9.88
CA SER A 326 29.04 21.58 -9.43
C SER A 326 27.57 21.20 -9.23
N ILE A 327 26.95 21.58 -8.10
CA ILE A 327 25.62 21.10 -7.70
C ILE A 327 24.69 22.25 -7.29
N VAL A 328 23.45 22.25 -7.79
CA VAL A 328 22.39 23.12 -7.26
C VAL A 328 21.84 22.47 -6.00
N PHE A 329 22.22 22.98 -4.83
CA PHE A 329 21.81 22.43 -3.55
C PHE A 329 20.37 22.84 -3.23
N ARG A 330 19.45 21.87 -3.06
CA ARG A 330 18.07 22.06 -2.59
C ARG A 330 17.57 20.83 -1.84
N HIS A 331 18.40 20.29 -0.95
CA HIS A 331 18.21 18.96 -0.38
C HIS A 331 17.58 18.97 1.00
N ILE A 332 17.37 20.16 1.60
CA ILE A 332 16.87 20.28 2.96
C ILE A 332 15.74 21.30 2.97
N ASP A 333 14.56 20.85 3.39
CA ASP A 333 13.40 21.72 3.51
C ASP A 333 12.45 21.25 4.61
N GLN A 334 11.58 22.17 5.06
CA GLN A 334 10.53 21.93 6.04
C GLN A 334 9.37 22.89 5.79
N ASN A 335 8.13 22.39 5.84
CA ASN A 335 6.93 23.20 5.62
C ASN A 335 6.31 23.66 6.95
N ARG A 336 5.79 24.88 7.02
CA ARG A 336 5.11 25.49 8.18
C ARG A 336 3.78 26.12 7.76
N LEU A 337 2.89 26.28 8.73
CA LEU A 337 1.58 26.94 8.59
C LEU A 337 1.52 28.15 9.52
N LEU A 338 2.50 29.04 9.38
CA LEU A 338 2.53 30.28 10.15
C LEU A 338 1.33 31.15 9.72
N PRO A 339 0.55 31.69 10.67
CA PRO A 339 -0.43 32.73 10.40
C PRO A 339 0.20 33.97 9.74
N GLN A 340 -0.66 34.86 9.23
CA GLN A 340 -0.23 36.19 8.82
C GLN A 340 0.41 36.92 10.01
N GLY A 341 1.59 37.51 9.79
CA GLY A 341 2.32 38.21 10.85
C GLY A 341 3.77 38.50 10.52
N GLU A 342 4.46 39.11 11.47
CA GLU A 342 5.90 39.37 11.40
C GLU A 342 6.67 38.34 12.23
N TYR A 343 7.73 37.79 11.64
CA TYR A 343 8.48 36.68 12.20
C TYR A 343 9.97 36.89 12.06
N SER A 344 10.73 36.27 12.97
CA SER A 344 12.19 36.22 12.96
C SER A 344 12.64 34.77 12.86
N PHE A 345 13.31 34.42 11.76
CA PHE A 345 14.00 33.14 11.62
C PHE A 345 15.44 33.25 12.14
N THR A 346 15.78 32.44 13.13
CA THR A 346 17.09 32.43 13.77
C THR A 346 17.69 31.04 13.80
N GLY A 347 19.00 30.98 13.96
CA GLY A 347 19.70 29.71 14.13
C GLY A 347 21.17 29.90 14.42
N LYS A 348 21.84 28.78 14.69
CA LYS A 348 23.28 28.71 14.82
C LYS A 348 23.88 27.94 13.66
N TYR A 349 25.05 28.36 13.21
CA TYR A 349 25.81 27.69 12.18
C TYR A 349 27.29 27.63 12.53
N ARG A 350 27.98 26.62 12.02
CA ARG A 350 29.44 26.49 12.13
C ARG A 350 29.98 26.10 10.77
N LEU A 351 31.06 26.77 10.35
CA LEU A 351 31.67 26.55 9.05
C LEU A 351 32.96 25.77 9.23
N GLY A 352 32.99 24.54 8.74
CA GLY A 352 34.24 23.85 8.46
C GLY A 352 34.99 24.56 7.33
N PRO A 353 36.03 23.94 6.75
CA PRO A 353 36.66 24.47 5.56
C PRO A 353 35.71 24.36 4.36
N LEU A 354 34.71 25.25 4.27
CA LEU A 354 33.68 25.26 3.21
C LEU A 354 34.16 26.14 2.05
N LYS A 355 34.73 25.48 1.04
CA LYS A 355 35.09 26.11 -0.23
C LYS A 355 33.86 26.16 -1.12
N THR A 356 33.41 27.36 -1.44
CA THR A 356 32.27 27.60 -2.31
C THR A 356 32.35 28.96 -2.97
N SER A 357 31.85 29.08 -4.20
CA SER A 357 31.83 30.36 -4.91
C SER A 357 30.81 31.33 -4.31
N ASN A 358 29.57 30.87 -4.13
CA ASN A 358 28.46 31.73 -3.70
C ASN A 358 27.89 31.38 -2.31
N GLY A 359 28.11 30.17 -1.81
CA GLY A 359 27.61 29.74 -0.49
C GLY A 359 26.21 29.15 -0.50
N LEU A 360 25.72 28.87 0.70
CA LEU A 360 24.36 28.39 0.97
C LEU A 360 23.55 29.49 1.65
N ARG A 361 22.24 29.52 1.45
CA ARG A 361 21.31 30.40 2.18
C ARG A 361 20.11 29.61 2.64
N TRP A 362 19.59 29.97 3.80
CA TRP A 362 18.21 29.63 4.11
C TRP A 362 17.31 30.61 3.39
N ARG A 363 16.24 30.08 2.80
CA ARG A 363 15.20 30.85 2.13
C ARG A 363 13.84 30.41 2.62
N VAL A 364 12.96 31.39 2.80
CA VAL A 364 11.56 31.17 3.16
C VAL A 364 10.70 31.52 1.95
N TYR A 365 9.84 30.60 1.56
CA TYR A 365 8.94 30.75 0.42
C TYR A 365 7.50 30.60 0.87
N CYS A 366 6.59 31.40 0.30
CA CYS A 366 5.17 31.08 0.31
C CYS A 366 4.89 30.05 -0.79
N VAL A 367 4.39 28.88 -0.40
CA VAL A 367 4.03 27.79 -1.33
C VAL A 367 2.75 28.16 -2.07
N GLY A 368 2.76 28.00 -3.39
CA GLY A 368 1.64 28.38 -4.26
C GLY A 368 2.06 28.34 -5.72
N GLU A 369 1.31 29.02 -6.60
CA GLU A 369 1.56 28.98 -8.05
C GLU A 369 2.97 29.46 -8.43
N ASN A 370 3.48 30.49 -7.75
CA ASN A 370 4.78 31.11 -8.08
C ASN A 370 5.88 30.85 -7.06
N ASN A 371 5.61 30.09 -5.98
CA ASN A 371 6.55 29.86 -4.87
C ASN A 371 7.34 31.13 -4.48
N ARG A 372 6.63 32.16 -4.00
CA ARG A 372 7.21 33.50 -3.79
C ARG A 372 8.19 33.50 -2.63
N LYS A 373 9.45 33.88 -2.87
CA LYS A 373 10.46 34.09 -1.82
C LYS A 373 10.04 35.30 -0.96
N ILE A 374 9.94 35.11 0.35
CA ILE A 374 9.58 36.17 1.31
C ILE A 374 10.75 36.56 2.22
N ALA A 375 11.77 35.71 2.34
CA ALA A 375 13.02 36.06 3.03
C ALA A 375 14.18 35.16 2.65
N GLU A 376 15.39 35.65 2.96
CA GLU A 376 16.61 34.87 2.91
C GLU A 376 17.63 35.35 3.92
N THR A 377 18.49 34.44 4.38
CA THR A 377 19.64 34.78 5.23
C THR A 377 20.80 35.31 4.39
N GLU A 378 21.85 35.81 5.04
CA GLU A 378 23.16 35.92 4.42
C GLU A 378 23.67 34.56 3.89
N ALA A 379 24.60 34.61 2.92
CA ALA A 379 25.23 33.42 2.37
C ALA A 379 26.31 32.87 3.30
N PHE A 380 26.15 31.63 3.71
CA PHE A 380 27.13 30.89 4.49
C PHE A 380 28.28 30.41 3.59
N LYS A 381 29.46 31.01 3.76
CA LYS A 381 30.68 30.69 3.00
C LYS A 381 31.94 30.98 3.82
N GLY A 382 33.05 30.36 3.46
CA GLY A 382 34.34 30.55 4.12
C GLY A 382 34.60 29.53 5.22
N TYR A 383 35.16 29.98 6.34
CA TYR A 383 35.64 29.11 7.41
C TYR A 383 35.47 29.76 8.77
N ASN A 384 34.84 29.05 9.71
CA ASN A 384 34.71 29.48 11.10
C ASN A 384 34.47 28.28 12.02
N GLN A 385 35.45 27.98 12.87
CA GLN A 385 35.38 26.86 13.83
C GLN A 385 34.42 27.11 14.99
N GLN A 386 34.03 28.35 15.25
CA GLN A 386 33.10 28.70 16.32
C GLN A 386 31.67 28.78 15.78
N TRP A 387 30.71 28.38 16.61
CA TRP A 387 29.30 28.59 16.31
C TRP A 387 28.97 30.08 16.26
N GLN A 388 28.30 30.48 15.20
CA GLN A 388 27.80 31.83 14.97
C GLN A 388 26.28 31.79 14.91
N THR A 389 25.64 32.92 15.20
CA THR A 389 24.19 33.08 15.06
C THR A 389 23.86 33.81 13.76
N PHE A 390 22.74 33.47 13.15
CA PHE A 390 22.16 34.23 12.05
C PHE A 390 20.72 34.62 12.38
N LYS A 391 20.22 35.66 11.70
CA LYS A 391 18.83 36.13 11.78
C LYS A 391 18.36 36.54 10.39
N ALA A 392 17.10 36.27 10.08
CA ALA A 392 16.38 36.83 8.94
C ALA A 392 14.94 37.14 9.36
N ASP A 393 14.57 38.42 9.29
CA ASP A 393 13.21 38.88 9.58
C ASP A 393 12.36 38.79 8.31
N PHE A 394 11.08 38.44 8.47
CA PHE A 394 10.17 38.25 7.35
C PHE A 394 8.70 38.45 7.74
N THR A 395 7.89 38.79 6.75
CA THR A 395 6.45 38.97 6.91
C THR A 395 5.73 37.87 6.14
N VAL A 396 4.84 37.15 6.82
CA VAL A 396 3.88 36.23 6.20
C VAL A 396 2.66 37.04 5.80
N PRO A 397 2.32 37.13 4.49
CA PRO A 397 1.12 37.82 4.02
C PRO A 397 -0.15 37.00 4.35
N ASP A 398 -1.30 37.60 4.15
CA ASP A 398 -2.62 36.95 4.22
C ASP A 398 -2.78 35.77 3.23
N ASN A 399 -2.16 35.85 2.05
CA ASN A 399 -2.28 34.86 0.97
C ASN A 399 -1.21 33.75 0.99
N CYS A 400 -0.70 33.41 2.17
CA CYS A 400 0.38 32.45 2.34
C CYS A 400 0.01 31.45 3.43
N GLU A 401 -0.77 30.44 3.06
CA GLU A 401 -1.18 29.38 3.98
C GLU A 401 0.00 28.50 4.42
N VAL A 402 0.97 28.30 3.53
CA VAL A 402 2.11 27.40 3.76
C VAL A 402 3.41 28.09 3.43
N GLN A 403 4.36 28.01 4.36
CA GLN A 403 5.73 28.46 4.16
C GLN A 403 6.68 27.27 4.04
N ARG A 404 7.57 27.31 3.05
CA ARG A 404 8.66 26.35 2.90
C ARG A 404 9.97 27.01 3.30
N ILE A 405 10.59 26.50 4.35
CA ILE A 405 11.93 26.89 4.79
C ILE A 405 12.90 25.91 4.14
N ALA A 406 13.79 26.39 3.28
CA ALA A 406 14.70 25.55 2.51
C ALA A 406 16.14 26.07 2.59
N LEU A 407 17.09 25.15 2.75
CA LEU A 407 18.52 25.45 2.59
C LEU A 407 18.88 25.22 1.13
N GLU A 408 19.36 26.28 0.48
CA GLU A 408 19.60 26.27 -0.95
C GLU A 408 20.96 26.86 -1.31
N SER A 409 21.51 26.46 -2.46
CA SER A 409 22.65 27.17 -3.04
C SER A 409 22.26 28.59 -3.43
N ASP A 410 23.18 29.53 -3.25
CA ASP A 410 22.92 30.93 -3.57
C ASP A 410 22.61 31.13 -5.06
N SER A 411 23.40 30.52 -5.95
CA SER A 411 23.11 30.52 -7.39
C SER A 411 22.17 29.39 -7.79
N GLN A 412 21.33 29.67 -8.79
CA GLN A 412 20.49 28.68 -9.47
C GLN A 412 21.25 27.91 -10.56
N TYR A 413 22.44 28.37 -10.95
CA TYR A 413 23.22 27.78 -12.03
C TYR A 413 24.27 26.82 -11.48
N ALA A 414 24.20 25.54 -11.87
CA ALA A 414 25.07 24.49 -11.37
C ALA A 414 26.56 24.89 -11.45
N HIS A 415 27.03 25.37 -12.61
CA HIS A 415 28.44 25.75 -12.83
C HIS A 415 28.99 26.83 -11.88
N GLN A 416 28.11 27.56 -11.17
CA GLN A 416 28.49 28.57 -10.18
C GLN A 416 28.52 28.02 -8.75
N ASN A 417 28.19 26.75 -8.57
CA ASN A 417 27.99 26.09 -7.27
C ASN A 417 28.98 24.94 -7.08
N LEU A 418 30.26 25.28 -6.96
CA LEU A 418 31.26 24.34 -6.48
C LEU A 418 31.20 24.32 -4.95
N PHE A 419 31.13 23.13 -4.36
CA PHE A 419 31.14 22.96 -2.91
C PHE A 419 32.18 21.91 -2.51
N GLN A 420 32.96 22.21 -1.48
CA GLN A 420 33.84 21.24 -0.83
C GLN A 420 33.94 21.59 0.66
N GLY A 421 33.84 20.60 1.53
CA GLY A 421 33.98 20.78 2.97
C GLY A 421 32.67 20.58 3.72
N ASN A 422 32.56 21.18 4.91
CA ASN A 422 31.47 20.87 5.82
C ASN A 422 30.83 22.14 6.41
N ILE A 423 29.53 22.07 6.65
CA ILE A 423 28.76 23.07 7.37
C ILE A 423 27.84 22.37 8.37
N TRP A 424 27.63 23.01 9.52
CA TRP A 424 26.70 22.55 10.53
C TRP A 424 25.66 23.61 10.84
N PHE A 425 24.45 23.17 11.15
CA PHE A 425 23.34 24.01 11.63
C PHE A 425 22.72 23.41 12.87
N ASP A 426 22.25 24.27 13.78
CA ASP A 426 21.58 23.89 15.01
C ASP A 426 20.72 25.06 15.54
N LYS A 427 19.83 24.79 16.51
CA LYS A 427 18.94 25.75 17.17
C LYS A 427 18.13 26.60 16.20
N LEU A 428 17.65 26.00 15.13
CA LEU A 428 16.77 26.69 14.19
C LEU A 428 15.44 27.01 14.89
N SER A 429 15.00 28.26 14.78
CA SER A 429 13.75 28.70 15.41
C SER A 429 13.08 29.80 14.60
N ILE A 430 11.75 29.78 14.59
CA ILE A 430 10.91 30.87 14.11
C ILE A 430 10.09 31.36 15.30
N THR A 431 10.13 32.67 15.53
CA THR A 431 9.35 33.33 16.59
C THR A 431 8.63 34.54 16.00
N GLU A 432 7.41 34.79 16.48
CA GLU A 432 6.70 36.03 16.18
C GLU A 432 7.46 37.23 16.76
N VAL A 433 7.53 38.32 16.00
CA VAL A 433 8.13 39.58 16.46
C VAL A 433 7.05 40.32 17.25
N GLN A 434 7.14 40.27 18.58
CA GLN A 434 6.25 41.06 19.44
C GLN A 434 6.62 42.55 19.33
N HIS A 435 5.65 43.38 18.95
CA HIS A 435 5.72 44.84 19.03
C HIS A 435 5.29 45.35 20.40
#